data_AF-A0A967HNT2-F1
#
_entry.id   AF-A0A967HNT2-F1
#
_cell.length_a   1.000
_cell.length_b   1.000
_cell.length_c   1.000
_cell.angle_alpha   90.00
_cell.angle_beta   90.00
_cell.angle_gamma   90.00
#
_symmetry.space_group_name_H-M   'P 1'
#
loop_
_entity.id
_entity.type
_entity.pdbx_description
1 polymer ?
#
loop_
_entity_poly.entity_id
_entity_poly.type
_entity_poly.pdbx_seq_one_letter_code
_entity_poly.pdbx_strand_id
1 'polypeptide(L)'
;MVATHTPTSELARTVRVETPEQVELGFEIADLGSRFLALLLDSLVIFAAFLGLLLLGIWVTARVDVPDPLLGWGGMVMILVSFAVLWGYFTYFEGFHNGRTPGKRGAGLRVIHEGGHPITLRGAAIRNLIRLVDLQPAFSGMVGGVAMMLHPRTQRLGDMAAGTLVVRDRGALELSEEELEGMVGGRRSPPELTDEAYAALQRFVERRGDLAAGARARLVGQLADALADALDRDTPGDRPSEDRLLALYERERDRRGATGADAIGSSPLVAALVRSQGPRWLEYRGLVRRAQKRRLESLSPEEIERFGMLYRLAAADLARARTYGAAGPLLFTLERWVGAGHNLLYRSGGRTWRALVDWLRSGFPRLVRARAGFVLLAAGFLFLPAVGTYVAVTADPALARELLPGGMIARAETASDRAREGGRYVEVPEVFMPVMSSGIIANNVQVTFAAFAGGILAGIGTALLLAFNGVHLGAVVALFHVEGAAGLLWEFVAPHGAIELVAITIAGAAGLILGSGLVVPGRLSRSAALADRARESVSLLAGTTVLLVLAGLVEGFVSPAPIPRATKLVVAAVLGLVVVTYLLLGGRSSRAVTDDPGT
;
A
#
# COMPACT_ATOMS: atom_id res chain seq x y z
N MET A 1 -21.79 31.66 36.43
CA MET A 1 -21.88 30.30 35.86
C MET A 1 -20.66 30.12 34.97
N VAL A 2 -19.66 29.39 35.47
CA VAL A 2 -18.30 29.35 34.91
C VAL A 2 -18.30 28.40 33.72
N ALA A 3 -18.02 28.92 32.54
CA ALA A 3 -17.79 28.12 31.33
C ALA A 3 -16.41 27.47 31.44
N THR A 4 -16.39 26.15 31.60
CA THR A 4 -15.18 25.34 31.53
C THR A 4 -14.79 25.16 30.06
N HIS A 5 -13.98 26.08 29.53
CA HIS A 5 -13.25 25.86 28.29
C HIS A 5 -12.23 24.74 28.49
N THR A 6 -12.49 23.56 27.94
CA THR A 6 -11.46 22.54 27.73
C THR A 6 -10.63 22.94 26.51
N PRO A 7 -9.29 23.02 26.58
CA PRO A 7 -8.47 23.46 25.46
C PRO A 7 -8.33 22.30 24.46
N THR A 8 -9.21 22.21 23.46
CA THR A 8 -8.92 21.41 22.27
C THR A 8 -7.98 22.21 21.37
N SER A 9 -6.78 21.68 21.13
CA SER A 9 -5.78 22.29 20.26
C SER A 9 -6.35 22.64 18.89
N GLU A 10 -6.33 23.93 18.53
CA GLU A 10 -6.91 24.51 17.30
C GLU A 10 -6.23 24.07 15.99
N LEU A 11 -5.35 23.06 16.00
CA LEU A 11 -4.52 22.67 14.83
C LEU A 11 -4.84 21.28 14.26
N ALA A 12 -5.68 20.47 14.93
CA ALA A 12 -6.02 19.13 14.46
C ALA A 12 -7.16 19.17 13.41
N ARG A 13 -6.84 19.05 12.12
CA ARG A 13 -7.85 18.90 11.06
C ARG A 13 -8.54 17.54 11.19
N THR A 14 -9.80 17.55 11.58
CA THR A 14 -10.62 16.33 11.67
C THR A 14 -11.55 16.21 10.45
N VAL A 15 -11.64 15.01 9.88
CA VAL A 15 -12.67 14.66 8.87
C VAL A 15 -13.68 13.77 9.54
N ARG A 16 -14.95 14.17 9.47
CA ARG A 16 -16.08 13.33 9.85
C ARG A 16 -16.48 12.51 8.64
N VAL A 17 -16.43 11.20 8.80
CA VAL A 17 -16.86 10.26 7.77
C VAL A 17 -18.11 9.56 8.27
N GLU A 18 -19.22 9.71 7.57
CA GLU A 18 -20.40 8.86 7.77
C GLU A 18 -20.12 7.48 7.18
N THR A 19 -20.12 6.45 8.03
CA THR A 19 -20.06 5.06 7.55
C THR A 19 -21.41 4.65 6.94
N PRO A 20 -21.47 3.56 6.14
CA PRO A 20 -22.74 3.03 5.59
C PRO A 20 -23.82 2.74 6.65
N GLU A 21 -23.41 2.58 7.91
CA GLU A 21 -24.26 2.38 9.07
C GLU A 21 -24.71 3.70 9.73
N GLN A 22 -24.55 4.84 9.04
CA GLN A 22 -24.92 6.20 9.46
C GLN A 22 -24.28 6.66 10.76
N VAL A 23 -22.96 6.42 10.88
CA VAL A 23 -22.24 6.92 12.04
C VAL A 23 -21.04 7.77 11.66
N GLU A 24 -20.97 8.97 12.24
CA GLU A 24 -19.88 9.92 12.04
C GLU A 24 -18.62 9.51 12.82
N LEU A 25 -17.57 9.16 12.08
CA LEU A 25 -16.23 8.92 12.59
C LEU A 25 -15.36 10.17 12.41
N GLY A 26 -14.94 10.79 13.51
CA GLY A 26 -13.98 11.90 13.50
C GLY A 26 -12.55 11.38 13.40
N PHE A 27 -11.95 11.42 12.22
CA PHE A 27 -10.54 11.07 12.02
C PHE A 27 -9.66 12.30 11.97
N GLU A 28 -8.58 12.31 12.75
CA GLU A 28 -7.53 13.32 12.63
C GLU A 28 -6.71 13.02 11.36
N ILE A 29 -6.74 13.93 10.39
CA ILE A 29 -5.99 13.78 9.14
C ILE A 29 -4.50 13.91 9.46
N ALA A 30 -3.69 13.03 8.86
CA ALA A 30 -2.24 13.15 8.93
C ALA A 30 -1.76 14.46 8.27
N ASP A 31 -1.01 15.25 9.03
CA ASP A 31 -0.32 16.44 8.53
C ASP A 31 0.79 16.07 7.54
N LEU A 32 1.26 17.06 6.78
CA LEU A 32 2.31 16.86 5.78
C LEU A 32 3.62 16.37 6.43
N GLY A 33 3.92 16.84 7.64
CA GLY A 33 5.13 16.48 8.38
C GLY A 33 5.15 15.01 8.80
N SER A 34 4.08 14.51 9.42
CA SER A 34 3.99 13.09 9.78
C SER A 34 4.01 12.16 8.56
N ARG A 35 3.40 12.57 7.43
CA ARG A 35 3.47 11.81 6.17
C ARG A 35 4.90 11.76 5.61
N PHE A 36 5.63 12.88 5.67
CA PHE A 36 7.04 12.93 5.25
C PHE A 36 7.92 12.05 6.15
N LEU A 37 7.73 12.12 7.48
CA LEU A 37 8.43 11.27 8.44
C LEU A 37 8.19 9.78 8.15
N ALA A 38 6.94 9.39 7.88
CA ALA A 38 6.61 8.02 7.52
C ALA A 38 7.34 7.57 6.24
N LEU A 39 7.41 8.43 5.22
CA LEU A 39 8.14 8.15 3.98
C LEU A 39 9.65 8.01 4.23
N LEU A 40 10.23 8.87 5.07
CA LEU A 40 11.64 8.81 5.44
C LEU A 40 11.98 7.49 6.15
N LEU A 41 11.17 7.10 7.14
CA LEU A 41 11.32 5.84 7.86
C LEU A 41 11.16 4.63 6.93
N ASP A 42 10.17 4.63 6.04
CA ASP A 42 10.01 3.57 5.04
C ASP A 42 11.21 3.49 4.08
N SER A 43 11.76 4.64 3.67
CA SER A 43 12.93 4.70 2.80
C SER A 43 14.18 4.17 3.49
N LEU A 44 14.36 4.45 4.78
CA LEU A 44 15.45 3.89 5.59
C LEU A 44 15.32 2.36 5.73
N VAL A 45 14.11 1.83 5.93
CA VAL A 45 13.86 0.39 5.98
C VAL A 45 14.22 -0.28 4.65
N ILE A 46 13.79 0.31 3.52
CA ILE A 46 14.12 -0.21 2.18
C ILE A 46 15.64 -0.15 1.94
N PHE A 47 16.27 0.97 2.29
CA PHE A 47 17.72 1.14 2.14
C PHE A 47 18.49 0.12 2.99
N ALA A 48 18.11 -0.07 4.25
CA ALA A 48 18.73 -1.06 5.13
C ALA A 48 18.54 -2.49 4.59
N ALA A 49 17.38 -2.80 4.00
CA ALA A 49 17.14 -4.10 3.37
C ALA A 49 18.06 -4.32 2.16
N PHE A 50 18.25 -3.31 1.30
CA PHE A 50 19.20 -3.41 0.17
C PHE A 50 20.64 -3.48 0.61
N LEU A 51 21.05 -2.69 1.60
CA LEU A 51 22.38 -2.76 2.18
C LEU A 51 22.64 -4.13 2.80
N GLY A 52 21.67 -4.68 3.55
CA GLY A 52 21.76 -6.01 4.12
C GLY A 52 21.88 -7.10 3.06
N LEU A 53 21.10 -7.03 1.98
CA LEU A 53 21.18 -7.97 0.86
C LEU A 53 22.54 -7.90 0.15
N LEU A 54 23.06 -6.69 -0.08
CA LEU A 54 24.38 -6.48 -0.67
C LEU A 54 25.49 -7.04 0.21
N LEU A 55 25.47 -6.71 1.51
CA LEU A 55 26.47 -7.18 2.48
C LEU A 55 26.40 -8.71 2.64
N LEU A 56 25.19 -9.30 2.61
CA LEU A 56 25.02 -10.75 2.63
C LEU A 56 25.65 -11.38 1.39
N GLY A 57 25.41 -10.82 0.19
CA GLY A 57 26.03 -11.27 -1.05
C GLY A 57 27.56 -11.28 -0.94
N ILE A 58 28.15 -10.15 -0.53
CA ILE A 58 29.59 -10.01 -0.32
C ILE A 58 30.12 -11.01 0.74
N TRP A 59 29.40 -11.16 1.85
CA TRP A 59 29.78 -12.05 2.94
C TRP A 59 29.79 -13.52 2.51
N VAL A 60 28.79 -13.95 1.72
CA VAL A 60 28.72 -15.31 1.17
C VAL A 60 29.89 -15.54 0.22
N THR A 61 30.10 -14.65 -0.75
CA THR A 61 31.18 -14.81 -1.75
C THR A 61 32.59 -14.72 -1.15
N ALA A 62 32.74 -14.08 0.02
CA ALA A 62 34.02 -13.99 0.72
C ALA A 62 34.35 -15.22 1.59
N ARG A 63 33.36 -16.05 1.92
CA ARG A 63 33.51 -17.20 2.85
C ARG A 63 33.26 -18.54 2.21
N VAL A 64 32.48 -18.57 1.14
CA VAL A 64 32.12 -19.76 0.41
C VAL A 64 32.66 -19.60 -0.99
N ASP A 65 33.37 -20.61 -1.47
CA ASP A 65 33.74 -20.71 -2.87
C ASP A 65 32.47 -21.06 -3.64
N VAL A 66 31.79 -20.03 -4.14
CA VAL A 66 30.51 -20.18 -4.84
C VAL A 66 30.83 -20.47 -6.31
N PRO A 67 30.36 -21.62 -6.86
CA PRO A 67 30.52 -21.91 -8.27
C PRO A 67 30.03 -20.76 -9.15
N ASP A 68 30.78 -20.43 -10.19
CA ASP A 68 30.47 -19.30 -11.10
C ASP A 68 28.99 -19.27 -11.54
N PRO A 69 28.35 -20.37 -11.99
CA PRO A 69 26.94 -20.31 -12.38
C PRO A 69 26.02 -19.81 -11.27
N LEU A 70 26.27 -20.18 -10.01
CA LEU A 70 25.45 -19.78 -8.87
C LEU A 70 25.61 -18.29 -8.51
N LEU A 71 26.77 -17.68 -8.77
CA LEU A 71 26.96 -16.23 -8.61
C LEU A 71 26.03 -15.44 -9.53
N GLY A 72 25.86 -15.91 -10.77
CA GLY A 72 24.97 -15.34 -11.77
C GLY A 72 23.51 -15.35 -11.38
N TRP A 73 23.02 -16.56 -11.06
CA TRP A 73 21.65 -16.76 -10.57
C TRP A 73 21.40 -15.98 -9.28
N GLY A 74 22.38 -15.94 -8.36
CA GLY A 74 22.33 -15.14 -7.15
C GLY A 74 22.16 -13.65 -7.44
N GLY A 75 22.96 -13.10 -8.36
CA GLY A 75 22.84 -11.71 -8.81
C GLY A 75 21.48 -11.38 -9.43
N MET A 76 20.96 -12.26 -10.29
CA MET A 76 19.62 -12.12 -10.87
C MET A 76 18.53 -12.12 -9.79
N VAL A 77 18.58 -13.07 -8.85
CA VAL A 77 17.62 -13.12 -7.73
C VAL A 77 17.71 -11.85 -6.90
N MET A 78 18.91 -11.32 -6.62
CA MET A 78 19.06 -10.06 -5.91
C MET A 78 18.41 -8.89 -6.66
N ILE A 79 18.59 -8.80 -7.98
CA ILE A 79 17.97 -7.75 -8.81
C ILE A 79 16.45 -7.89 -8.82
N LEU A 80 15.92 -9.11 -9.01
CA LEU A 80 14.47 -9.37 -9.00
C LEU A 80 13.83 -9.08 -7.65
N VAL A 81 14.48 -9.47 -6.55
CA VAL A 81 14.03 -9.14 -5.18
C VAL A 81 14.10 -7.63 -4.97
N SER A 82 15.17 -6.98 -5.42
CA SER A 82 15.33 -5.53 -5.27
C SER A 82 14.24 -4.77 -6.02
N PHE A 83 13.94 -5.23 -7.24
CA PHE A 83 12.81 -4.76 -8.02
C PHE A 83 11.48 -4.99 -7.29
N ALA A 84 11.19 -6.22 -6.85
CA ALA A 84 9.94 -6.55 -6.15
C ALA A 84 9.74 -5.71 -4.88
N VAL A 85 10.81 -5.43 -4.13
CA VAL A 85 10.77 -4.53 -2.96
C VAL A 85 10.48 -3.09 -3.40
N LEU A 86 11.22 -2.56 -4.38
CA LEU A 86 11.07 -1.18 -4.84
C LEU A 86 9.62 -0.87 -5.30
N TRP A 87 9.01 -1.81 -6.04
CA TRP A 87 7.69 -1.63 -6.64
C TRP A 87 6.55 -2.17 -5.77
N GLY A 88 6.78 -3.22 -4.99
CA GLY A 88 5.76 -3.94 -4.25
C GLY A 88 5.62 -3.56 -2.77
N TYR A 89 6.65 -2.98 -2.14
CA TYR A 89 6.71 -2.77 -0.68
C TYR A 89 5.46 -2.07 -0.12
N PHE A 90 5.09 -0.91 -0.66
CA PHE A 90 3.96 -0.13 -0.13
C PHE A 90 2.62 -0.83 -0.38
N THR A 91 2.43 -1.39 -1.58
CA THR A 91 1.22 -2.16 -1.92
C THR A 91 1.04 -3.36 -1.00
N TYR A 92 2.12 -4.10 -0.75
CA TYR A 92 2.14 -5.26 0.13
C TYR A 92 1.78 -4.87 1.56
N PHE A 93 2.51 -3.93 2.16
CA PHE A 93 2.26 -3.57 3.55
C PHE A 93 0.91 -2.88 3.76
N GLU A 94 0.53 -1.94 2.88
CA GLU A 94 -0.78 -1.28 2.99
C GLU A 94 -1.94 -2.28 2.78
N GLY A 95 -1.82 -3.19 1.80
CA GLY A 95 -2.88 -4.15 1.48
C GLY A 95 -3.04 -5.30 2.48
N PHE A 96 -1.94 -5.75 3.11
CA PHE A 96 -1.96 -6.88 4.05
C PHE A 96 -1.96 -6.48 5.53
N HIS A 97 -1.53 -5.26 5.86
CA HIS A 97 -1.41 -4.80 7.25
C HIS A 97 -2.31 -3.60 7.55
N ASN A 98 -3.55 -3.64 7.08
CA ASN A 98 -4.60 -2.64 7.38
C ASN A 98 -4.14 -1.19 7.12
N GLY A 99 -3.48 -0.94 5.98
CA GLY A 99 -3.03 0.39 5.59
C GLY A 99 -1.76 0.88 6.27
N ARG A 100 -0.97 0.01 6.93
CA ARG A 100 0.22 0.39 7.69
C ARG A 100 1.51 -0.21 7.13
N THR A 101 2.40 0.66 6.65
CA THR A 101 3.81 0.34 6.38
C THR A 101 4.65 0.46 7.66
N PRO A 102 5.82 -0.20 7.76
CA PRO A 102 6.74 -0.03 8.88
C PRO A 102 6.98 1.44 9.26
N GLY A 103 7.27 2.31 8.30
CA GLY A 103 7.48 3.74 8.54
C GLY A 103 6.23 4.47 9.02
N LYS A 104 5.06 4.16 8.45
CA LYS A 104 3.79 4.70 8.97
C LYS A 104 3.45 4.22 10.37
N ARG A 105 3.80 2.99 10.73
CA ARG A 105 3.65 2.51 12.12
C ARG A 105 4.52 3.33 13.06
N GLY A 106 5.79 3.58 12.69
CA GLY A 106 6.69 4.44 13.46
C GLY A 106 6.18 5.87 13.60
N ALA A 107 5.52 6.41 12.58
CA ALA A 107 4.91 7.73 12.59
C ALA A 107 3.47 7.78 13.20
N GLY A 108 2.92 6.64 13.64
CA GLY A 108 1.56 6.56 14.17
C GLY A 108 0.48 6.89 13.14
N LEU A 109 0.62 6.41 11.91
CA LEU A 109 -0.28 6.67 10.78
C LEU A 109 -0.88 5.39 10.20
N ARG A 110 -2.08 5.50 9.61
CA ARG A 110 -2.70 4.44 8.81
C ARG A 110 -3.48 4.99 7.62
N VAL A 111 -3.61 4.17 6.59
CA VAL A 111 -4.44 4.48 5.41
C VAL A 111 -5.81 3.83 5.57
N ILE A 112 -6.88 4.60 5.38
CA ILE A 112 -8.26 4.13 5.34
C ILE A 112 -8.96 4.61 4.08
N HIS A 113 -10.09 4.00 3.73
CA HIS A 113 -10.94 4.48 2.65
C HIS A 113 -11.72 5.72 3.08
N GLU A 114 -12.19 6.52 2.13
CA GLU A 114 -13.03 7.71 2.39
C GLU A 114 -14.30 7.43 3.17
N GLY A 115 -14.83 6.20 3.09
CA GLY A 115 -15.93 5.71 3.93
C GLY A 115 -15.53 5.18 5.31
N GLY A 116 -14.29 5.38 5.74
CA GLY A 116 -13.81 5.06 7.09
C GLY A 116 -13.40 3.59 7.30
N HIS A 117 -13.72 2.71 6.34
CA HIS A 117 -13.35 1.31 6.37
C HIS A 117 -11.87 1.09 5.99
N PRO A 118 -11.28 -0.08 6.33
CA PRO A 118 -9.89 -0.38 5.97
C PRO A 118 -9.67 -0.43 4.45
N ILE A 119 -8.44 -0.12 4.03
CA ILE A 119 -8.05 -0.16 2.63
C ILE A 119 -8.02 -1.60 2.10
N THR A 120 -8.45 -1.78 0.85
CA THR A 120 -8.34 -3.07 0.14
C THR A 120 -7.01 -3.21 -0.58
N LEU A 121 -6.57 -4.43 -0.91
CA LEU A 121 -5.36 -4.65 -1.72
C LEU A 121 -5.43 -3.92 -3.08
N ARG A 122 -6.62 -3.89 -3.71
CA ARG A 122 -6.84 -3.15 -4.95
C ARG A 122 -6.67 -1.64 -4.73
N GLY A 123 -7.25 -1.09 -3.67
CA GLY A 123 -7.06 0.32 -3.31
C GLY A 123 -5.60 0.64 -3.04
N ALA A 124 -4.89 -0.21 -2.30
CA ALA A 124 -3.45 -0.08 -2.05
C ALA A 124 -2.62 -0.13 -3.35
N ALA A 125 -2.96 -1.04 -4.27
CA ALA A 125 -2.28 -1.17 -5.55
C ALA A 125 -2.51 0.06 -6.43
N ILE A 126 -3.75 0.52 -6.60
CA ILE A 126 -4.07 1.74 -7.38
C ILE A 126 -3.31 2.94 -6.82
N ARG A 127 -3.38 3.14 -5.50
CA ARG A 127 -2.71 4.24 -4.81
C ARG A 127 -1.19 4.23 -5.02
N ASN A 128 -0.56 3.05 -4.99
CA ASN A 128 0.89 2.91 -5.13
C ASN A 128 1.37 2.80 -6.58
N LEU A 129 0.51 2.45 -7.53
CA LEU A 129 0.80 2.60 -8.96
C LEU A 129 0.78 4.07 -9.37
N ILE A 130 -0.18 4.85 -8.87
CA ILE A 130 -0.20 6.31 -9.08
C ILE A 130 0.92 7.01 -8.31
N ARG A 131 1.50 6.39 -7.28
CA ARG A 131 2.70 6.93 -6.63
C ARG A 131 3.86 7.13 -7.62
N LEU A 132 3.93 6.38 -8.72
CA LEU A 132 4.92 6.60 -9.79
C LEU A 132 4.77 7.96 -10.46
N VAL A 133 3.53 8.42 -10.54
CA VAL A 133 3.17 9.75 -11.00
C VAL A 133 3.50 10.78 -9.94
N ASP A 134 3.15 10.50 -8.67
CA ASP A 134 3.45 11.38 -7.54
C ASP A 134 4.96 11.63 -7.35
N LEU A 135 5.79 10.65 -7.73
CA LEU A 135 7.25 10.72 -7.65
C LEU A 135 7.91 11.57 -8.74
N GLN A 136 7.17 12.05 -9.75
CA GLN A 136 7.72 12.90 -10.80
C GLN A 136 7.98 14.35 -10.33
N PRO A 137 8.93 15.08 -10.96
CA PRO A 137 9.98 14.59 -11.86
C PRO A 137 11.14 13.94 -11.08
N ALA A 138 11.87 13.01 -11.74
CA ALA A 138 13.12 12.43 -11.23
C ALA A 138 13.06 11.82 -9.81
N PHE A 139 11.94 11.18 -9.46
CA PHE A 139 11.72 10.57 -8.12
C PHE A 139 11.71 11.56 -6.94
N SER A 140 11.64 12.87 -7.20
CA SER A 140 11.62 13.92 -6.18
C SER A 140 10.36 13.93 -5.30
N GLY A 141 9.25 13.32 -5.74
CA GLY A 141 7.99 13.38 -5.01
C GLY A 141 7.27 14.73 -5.11
N MET A 142 7.71 15.62 -6.01
CA MET A 142 7.22 17.00 -6.09
C MET A 142 5.75 17.07 -6.49
N VAL A 143 5.32 16.30 -7.49
CA VAL A 143 3.91 16.25 -7.91
C VAL A 143 3.01 15.82 -6.75
N GLY A 144 3.40 14.75 -6.03
CA GLY A 144 2.66 14.28 -4.86
C GLY A 144 2.64 15.29 -3.71
N GLY A 145 3.78 15.95 -3.45
CA GLY A 145 3.90 17.00 -2.43
C GLY A 145 2.99 18.19 -2.71
N VAL A 146 3.04 18.73 -3.94
CA VAL A 146 2.19 19.84 -4.38
C VAL A 146 0.70 19.44 -4.31
N ALA A 147 0.33 18.24 -4.76
CA ALA A 147 -1.03 17.75 -4.65
C ALA A 147 -1.51 17.73 -3.18
N MET A 148 -0.66 17.26 -2.26
CA MET A 148 -0.99 17.24 -0.83
C MET A 148 -1.10 18.64 -0.21
N MET A 149 -0.30 19.62 -0.67
CA MET A 149 -0.38 21.00 -0.19
C MET A 149 -1.65 21.71 -0.66
N LEU A 150 -2.09 21.44 -1.89
CA LEU A 150 -3.26 22.08 -2.49
C LEU A 150 -4.58 21.41 -2.09
N HIS A 151 -4.56 20.13 -1.72
CA HIS A 151 -5.78 19.40 -1.40
C HIS A 151 -6.27 19.67 0.05
N PRO A 152 -7.55 20.01 0.27
CA PRO A 152 -8.09 20.31 1.60
C PRO A 152 -7.87 19.20 2.64
N ARG A 153 -7.91 17.94 2.19
CA ARG A 153 -7.71 16.72 2.99
C ARG A 153 -6.28 16.15 2.94
N THR A 154 -5.31 16.94 2.49
CA THR A 154 -3.89 16.55 2.31
C THR A 154 -3.69 15.25 1.51
N GLN A 155 -4.55 14.98 0.53
CA GLN A 155 -4.48 13.78 -0.33
C GLN A 155 -3.53 14.00 -1.51
N ARG A 156 -2.69 12.99 -1.82
CA ARG A 156 -1.93 12.95 -3.08
C ARG A 156 -2.77 12.38 -4.23
N LEU A 157 -2.26 12.38 -5.46
CA LEU A 157 -3.00 11.85 -6.62
C LEU A 157 -3.38 10.38 -6.44
N GLY A 158 -2.47 9.57 -5.90
CA GLY A 158 -2.79 8.18 -5.62
C GLY A 158 -3.88 8.00 -4.56
N ASP A 159 -3.95 8.90 -3.58
CA ASP A 159 -4.97 8.83 -2.52
C ASP A 159 -6.35 9.15 -3.10
N MET A 160 -6.44 10.17 -3.95
CA MET A 160 -7.66 10.55 -4.67
C MET A 160 -8.13 9.46 -5.64
N ALA A 161 -7.21 8.89 -6.42
CA ALA A 161 -7.53 7.83 -7.39
C ALA A 161 -8.05 6.55 -6.72
N ALA A 162 -7.57 6.25 -5.51
CA ALA A 162 -7.98 5.10 -4.73
C ALA A 162 -9.16 5.37 -3.77
N GLY A 163 -9.59 6.62 -3.62
CA GLY A 163 -10.62 7.01 -2.64
C GLY A 163 -10.17 6.77 -1.19
N THR A 164 -8.93 7.16 -0.85
CA THR A 164 -8.30 6.86 0.44
C THR A 164 -7.77 8.10 1.14
N LEU A 165 -7.67 8.05 2.47
CA LEU A 165 -7.07 9.09 3.29
C LEU A 165 -6.07 8.48 4.29
N VAL A 166 -5.08 9.28 4.67
CA VAL A 166 -4.12 8.92 5.73
C VAL A 166 -4.53 9.64 7.00
N VAL A 167 -4.74 8.87 8.06
CA VAL A 167 -5.20 9.35 9.36
C VAL A 167 -4.19 9.02 10.42
N ARG A 168 -4.20 9.82 11.50
CA ARG A 168 -3.44 9.51 12.70
C ARG A 168 -4.03 8.28 13.35
N ASP A 169 -3.20 7.28 13.50
CA ASP A 169 -3.56 5.98 14.02
C ASP A 169 -3.41 5.98 15.52
N ARG A 170 -4.54 6.17 16.22
CA ARG A 170 -4.61 6.07 17.68
C ARG A 170 -4.62 4.61 18.12
N GLY A 171 -3.69 3.80 17.62
CA GLY A 171 -3.57 2.38 17.97
C GLY A 171 -3.38 2.16 19.48
N ALA A 172 -2.86 3.15 20.20
CA ALA A 172 -2.79 3.19 21.66
C ALA A 172 -4.16 3.24 22.37
N LEU A 173 -5.27 3.45 21.65
CA LEU A 173 -6.62 3.38 22.19
C LEU A 173 -7.25 1.98 22.07
N GLU A 174 -6.64 1.01 21.39
CA GLU A 174 -7.22 -0.34 21.37
C GLU A 174 -7.09 -1.00 22.74
N LEU A 175 -8.21 -1.46 23.29
CA LEU A 175 -8.21 -2.20 24.54
C LEU A 175 -7.51 -3.55 24.36
N SER A 176 -6.56 -3.83 25.23
CA SER A 176 -5.93 -5.14 25.34
C SER A 176 -6.96 -6.22 25.71
N GLU A 177 -6.57 -7.48 25.52
CA GLU A 177 -7.42 -8.63 25.88
C GLU A 177 -7.76 -8.64 27.36
N GLU A 178 -6.75 -8.39 28.20
CA GLU A 178 -6.87 -8.35 29.65
C GLU A 178 -7.76 -7.19 30.12
N GLU A 179 -7.65 -6.02 29.50
CA GLU A 179 -8.53 -4.89 29.80
C GLU A 179 -9.99 -5.21 29.47
N LEU A 180 -10.25 -5.75 28.26
CA LEU A 180 -11.61 -6.07 27.86
C LEU A 180 -12.21 -7.22 28.69
N GLU A 181 -11.45 -8.28 28.93
CA GLU A 181 -11.87 -9.40 29.80
C GLU A 181 -12.12 -8.93 31.24
N GLY A 182 -11.30 -8.01 31.74
CA GLY A 182 -11.50 -7.35 33.03
C GLY A 182 -12.79 -6.53 33.09
N MET A 183 -13.13 -5.82 32.01
CA MET A 183 -14.36 -5.03 31.90
C MET A 183 -15.62 -5.92 31.78
N VAL A 184 -15.51 -7.05 31.09
CA VAL A 184 -16.62 -7.99 30.83
C VAL A 184 -16.89 -8.92 32.01
N GLY A 185 -15.82 -9.44 32.65
CA GLY A 185 -15.91 -10.46 33.69
C GLY A 185 -16.46 -9.97 35.03
N GLY A 186 -16.71 -8.66 35.18
CA GLY A 186 -17.24 -8.07 36.42
C GLY A 186 -16.38 -8.34 37.66
N ARG A 187 -15.16 -8.88 37.51
CA ARG A 187 -14.24 -9.10 38.62
C ARG A 187 -13.64 -7.77 39.01
N ARG A 188 -14.36 -6.96 39.80
CA ARG A 188 -13.80 -5.96 40.71
C ARG A 188 -14.91 -5.36 41.57
N SER A 189 -14.64 -5.27 42.87
CA SER A 189 -15.51 -4.61 43.84
C SER A 189 -15.78 -3.16 43.41
N PRO A 190 -17.02 -2.66 43.48
CA PRO A 190 -17.31 -1.26 43.22
C PRO A 190 -16.46 -0.34 44.11
N PRO A 191 -16.14 0.89 43.66
CA PRO A 191 -15.46 1.87 44.50
C PRO A 191 -16.23 2.00 45.82
N GLU A 192 -15.52 1.91 46.94
CA GLU A 192 -16.13 1.98 48.28
C GLU A 192 -16.34 3.44 48.71
N LEU A 193 -15.56 4.35 48.13
CA LEU A 193 -15.63 5.78 48.43
C LEU A 193 -16.35 6.55 47.31
N THR A 194 -17.05 7.62 47.68
CA THR A 194 -17.52 8.61 46.71
C THR A 194 -16.35 9.35 46.06
N ASP A 195 -16.55 9.94 44.88
CA ASP A 195 -15.49 10.68 44.17
C ASP A 195 -14.94 11.86 44.99
N GLU A 196 -15.82 12.52 45.75
CA GLU A 196 -15.43 13.60 46.66
C GLU A 196 -14.57 13.11 47.83
N ALA A 197 -14.95 11.97 48.42
CA ALA A 197 -14.21 11.34 49.51
C ALA A 197 -12.84 10.85 49.04
N TYR A 198 -12.76 10.23 47.86
CA TYR A 198 -11.50 9.80 47.25
C TYR A 198 -10.60 11.00 46.90
N ALA A 199 -11.16 12.09 46.35
CA ALA A 199 -10.40 13.30 46.05
C ALA A 199 -9.84 13.97 47.31
N ALA A 200 -10.59 13.96 48.43
CA ALA A 200 -10.10 14.45 49.71
C ALA A 200 -8.95 13.60 50.24
N LEU A 201 -9.07 12.27 50.16
CA LEU A 201 -8.03 11.33 50.56
C LEU A 201 -6.78 11.44 49.68
N GLN A 202 -6.94 11.54 48.37
CA GLN A 202 -5.84 11.72 47.41
C GLN A 202 -5.05 13.00 47.69
N ARG A 203 -5.72 14.14 47.87
CA ARG A 203 -5.06 15.42 48.19
C ARG A 203 -4.27 15.36 49.50
N PHE A 204 -4.77 14.61 50.48
CA PHE A 204 -4.04 14.37 51.73
C PHE A 204 -2.78 13.54 51.48
N VAL A 205 -2.88 12.42 50.75
CA VAL A 205 -1.73 11.56 50.44
C VAL A 205 -0.68 12.29 49.61
N GLU A 206 -1.08 13.12 48.66
CA GLU A 206 -0.16 13.92 47.84
C GLU A 206 0.59 14.98 48.66
N ARG A 207 -0.06 15.59 49.67
CA ARG A 207 0.51 16.69 50.46
C ARG A 207 1.06 16.27 51.82
N ARG A 208 0.95 15.00 52.22
CA ARG A 208 1.35 14.49 53.54
C ARG A 208 2.81 14.78 53.90
N GLY A 209 3.70 14.80 52.90
CA GLY A 209 5.12 15.11 53.04
C GLY A 209 5.41 16.58 53.35
N ASP A 210 4.49 17.47 52.95
CA ASP A 210 4.64 18.93 53.08
C ASP A 210 3.90 19.50 54.31
N LEU A 211 3.15 18.66 55.04
CA LEU A 211 2.34 19.08 56.18
C LEU A 211 3.15 19.04 57.48
N ALA A 212 3.10 20.14 58.25
CA ALA A 212 3.63 20.18 59.60
C ALA A 212 2.98 19.10 60.49
N ALA A 213 3.74 18.48 61.40
CA ALA A 213 3.31 17.32 62.18
C ALA A 213 1.96 17.51 62.90
N GLY A 214 1.74 18.68 63.50
CA GLY A 214 0.47 19.01 64.17
C GLY A 214 -0.71 19.21 63.22
N ALA A 215 -0.49 19.68 61.99
CA ALA A 215 -1.53 19.79 60.97
C ALA A 215 -1.86 18.44 60.35
N ARG A 216 -0.84 17.59 60.14
CA ARG A 216 -1.00 16.21 59.66
C ARG A 216 -1.84 15.38 60.63
N ALA A 217 -1.55 15.43 61.94
CA ALA A 217 -2.32 14.72 62.95
C ALA A 217 -3.81 15.15 63.00
N ARG A 218 -4.10 16.45 62.84
CA ARG A 218 -5.48 16.95 62.77
C ARG A 218 -6.23 16.47 61.54
N LEU A 219 -5.60 16.49 60.36
CA LEU A 219 -6.20 16.04 59.11
C LEU A 219 -6.43 14.52 59.07
N VAL A 220 -5.51 13.75 59.66
CA VAL A 220 -5.70 12.30 59.86
C VAL A 220 -6.95 12.03 60.70
N GLY A 221 -7.14 12.77 61.81
CA GLY A 221 -8.36 12.65 62.62
C GLY A 221 -9.63 12.99 61.84
N GLN A 222 -9.64 14.13 61.14
CA GLN A 222 -10.82 14.56 60.35
C GLN A 222 -11.18 13.59 59.22
N LEU A 223 -10.18 13.08 58.49
CA LEU A 223 -10.41 12.12 57.42
C LEU A 223 -10.81 10.76 57.95
N ALA A 224 -10.26 10.34 59.09
CA ALA A 224 -10.65 9.09 59.71
C ALA A 224 -12.09 9.11 60.23
N ASP A 225 -12.51 10.23 60.83
CA ASP A 225 -13.90 10.41 61.26
C ASP A 225 -14.86 10.44 60.06
N ALA A 226 -14.50 11.13 58.99
CA ALA A 226 -15.30 11.23 57.76
C ALA A 226 -15.38 9.91 56.98
N LEU A 227 -14.38 9.05 57.11
CA LEU A 227 -14.27 7.76 56.42
C LEU A 227 -14.46 6.56 57.38
N ALA A 228 -15.02 6.80 58.58
CA ALA A 228 -15.17 5.78 59.62
C ALA A 228 -15.90 4.54 59.09
N ASP A 229 -17.01 4.72 58.37
CA ASP A 229 -17.80 3.65 57.76
C ASP A 229 -17.03 2.80 56.74
N ALA A 230 -16.00 3.37 56.09
CA ALA A 230 -15.15 2.66 55.14
C ALA A 230 -13.96 1.99 55.84
N LEU A 231 -13.44 2.60 56.90
CA LEU A 231 -12.32 2.09 57.70
C LEU A 231 -12.74 0.93 58.62
N ASP A 232 -13.93 1.00 59.24
CA ASP A 232 -14.43 0.02 60.21
C ASP A 232 -14.80 -1.34 59.57
N ARG A 233 -15.09 -1.36 58.26
CA ARG A 233 -15.39 -2.61 57.53
C ARG A 233 -14.22 -3.60 57.49
N ASP A 234 -12.99 -3.11 57.67
CA ASP A 234 -11.78 -3.90 57.47
C ASP A 234 -11.21 -4.43 58.80
N THR A 235 -11.25 -3.61 59.87
CA THR A 235 -10.76 -3.95 61.20
C THR A 235 -11.55 -3.19 62.27
N PRO A 236 -12.61 -3.79 62.84
CA PRO A 236 -13.43 -3.14 63.86
C PRO A 236 -12.63 -2.88 65.14
N GLY A 237 -12.62 -1.63 65.61
CA GLY A 237 -12.17 -1.29 66.97
C GLY A 237 -10.70 -0.85 67.14
N ASP A 238 -9.93 -0.64 66.07
CA ASP A 238 -8.57 -0.11 66.16
C ASP A 238 -8.51 1.42 65.97
N ARG A 239 -7.54 2.10 66.59
CA ARG A 239 -7.43 3.57 66.54
C ARG A 239 -7.20 4.06 65.09
N PRO A 240 -7.80 5.19 64.67
CA PRO A 240 -7.55 5.74 63.35
C PRO A 240 -6.08 6.18 63.20
N SER A 241 -5.39 5.60 62.21
CA SER A 241 -3.97 5.84 61.95
C SER A 241 -3.72 6.31 60.51
N GLU A 242 -2.63 7.04 60.30
CA GLU A 242 -2.20 7.50 58.97
C GLU A 242 -2.01 6.31 58.01
N ASP A 243 -1.50 5.18 58.50
CA ASP A 243 -1.27 3.96 57.73
C ASP A 243 -2.57 3.32 57.22
N ARG A 244 -3.66 3.40 57.99
CA ARG A 244 -4.97 2.90 57.53
C ARG A 244 -5.57 3.75 56.41
N LEU A 245 -5.39 5.08 56.47
CA LEU A 245 -5.80 5.98 55.39
C LEU A 245 -4.99 5.72 54.11
N LEU A 246 -3.70 5.40 54.24
CA LEU A 246 -2.86 5.03 53.11
C LEU A 246 -3.27 3.67 52.51
N ALA A 247 -3.54 2.68 53.35
CA ALA A 247 -4.03 1.38 52.91
C ALA A 247 -5.41 1.48 52.21
N LEU A 248 -6.29 2.35 52.72
CA LEU A 248 -7.58 2.66 52.07
C LEU A 248 -7.38 3.38 50.74
N TYR A 249 -6.43 4.33 50.67
CA TYR A 249 -6.08 5.03 49.44
C TYR A 249 -5.51 4.09 48.38
N GLU A 250 -4.55 3.23 48.73
CA GLU A 250 -3.94 2.27 47.80
C GLU A 250 -4.99 1.29 47.27
N ARG A 251 -5.87 0.78 48.16
CA ARG A 251 -6.97 -0.10 47.78
C ARG A 251 -7.98 0.59 46.85
N GLU A 252 -8.37 1.82 47.16
CA GLU A 252 -9.34 2.57 46.36
C GLU A 252 -8.73 3.06 45.04
N ARG A 253 -7.43 3.43 45.04
CA ARG A 253 -6.64 3.71 43.84
C ARG A 253 -6.52 2.49 42.96
N ASP A 254 -6.28 1.31 43.53
CA ASP A 254 -6.24 0.05 42.79
C ASP A 254 -7.62 -0.27 42.22
N ARG A 255 -8.71 -0.12 42.98
CA ARG A 255 -10.09 -0.28 42.47
C ARG A 255 -10.44 0.72 41.36
N ARG A 256 -9.99 1.97 41.46
CA ARG A 256 -10.25 3.04 40.49
C ARG A 256 -9.36 2.97 39.24
N GLY A 257 -8.09 2.60 39.41
CA GLY A 257 -7.15 2.32 38.32
C GLY A 257 -7.49 1.03 37.58
N ALA A 258 -8.07 0.05 38.28
CA ALA A 258 -8.55 -1.20 37.72
C ALA A 258 -9.95 -1.11 37.06
N THR A 259 -10.70 -0.02 37.23
CA THR A 259 -12.08 0.10 36.71
C THR A 259 -12.18 0.66 35.30
N GLY A 260 -11.10 1.10 34.65
CA GLY A 260 -11.17 1.57 33.26
C GLY A 260 -12.24 2.65 33.06
N ALA A 261 -12.52 3.46 34.08
CA ALA A 261 -13.52 4.53 34.02
C ALA A 261 -13.20 5.53 32.89
N ASP A 262 -11.91 5.75 32.63
CA ASP A 262 -11.40 6.54 31.51
C ASP A 262 -11.59 5.85 30.14
N ALA A 263 -11.74 4.52 30.12
CA ALA A 263 -11.83 3.68 28.92
C ALA A 263 -13.26 3.29 28.50
N ILE A 264 -14.21 3.27 29.44
CA ILE A 264 -15.66 3.08 29.20
C ILE A 264 -16.37 4.44 29.08
N GLY A 265 -15.86 5.45 29.79
CA GLY A 265 -16.58 6.68 30.10
C GLY A 265 -17.49 6.48 31.31
N SER A 266 -17.89 7.57 31.97
CA SER A 266 -18.71 7.58 33.20
C SER A 266 -20.19 7.23 32.99
N SER A 267 -20.57 6.71 31.82
CA SER A 267 -21.96 6.41 31.45
C SER A 267 -22.42 5.04 31.99
N PRO A 268 -23.42 4.97 32.88
CA PRO A 268 -23.95 3.72 33.40
C PRO A 268 -24.51 2.79 32.31
N LEU A 269 -25.02 3.39 31.22
CA LEU A 269 -25.55 2.67 30.06
C LEU A 269 -24.45 1.95 29.29
N VAL A 270 -23.27 2.57 29.15
CA VAL A 270 -22.11 1.92 28.51
C VAL A 270 -21.60 0.78 29.38
N ALA A 271 -21.52 0.97 30.70
CA ALA A 271 -21.14 -0.09 31.61
C ALA A 271 -22.11 -1.29 31.57
N ALA A 272 -23.43 -1.03 31.47
CA ALA A 272 -24.43 -2.08 31.29
C ALA A 272 -24.31 -2.79 29.93
N LEU A 273 -24.01 -2.04 28.85
CA LEU A 273 -23.75 -2.60 27.52
C LEU A 273 -22.53 -3.54 27.54
N VAL A 274 -21.42 -3.09 28.13
CA VAL A 274 -20.18 -3.89 28.24
C VAL A 274 -20.41 -5.17 29.04
N ARG A 275 -21.12 -5.11 30.17
CA ARG A 275 -21.44 -6.32 30.96
C ARG A 275 -22.35 -7.29 30.22
N SER A 276 -23.36 -6.78 29.51
CA SER A 276 -24.37 -7.64 28.87
C SER A 276 -23.90 -8.23 27.54
N GLN A 277 -23.15 -7.47 26.73
CA GLN A 277 -22.73 -7.89 25.38
C GLN A 277 -21.26 -8.28 25.29
N GLY A 278 -20.45 -7.90 26.28
CA GLY A 278 -19.03 -8.20 26.37
C GLY A 278 -18.60 -9.63 26.06
N PRO A 279 -19.26 -10.67 26.62
CA PRO A 279 -18.90 -12.06 26.35
C PRO A 279 -19.04 -12.41 24.86
N ARG A 280 -20.04 -11.83 24.19
CA ARG A 280 -20.26 -12.01 22.75
C ARG A 280 -19.21 -11.30 21.92
N TRP A 281 -18.73 -10.14 22.37
CA TRP A 281 -17.63 -9.44 21.69
C TRP A 281 -16.34 -10.26 21.74
N LEU A 282 -16.06 -10.93 22.85
CA LEU A 282 -14.93 -11.85 23.00
C LEU A 282 -15.07 -13.07 22.07
N GLU A 283 -16.26 -13.69 22.01
CA GLU A 283 -16.58 -14.78 21.08
C GLU A 283 -16.34 -14.35 19.62
N TYR A 284 -16.91 -13.22 19.23
CA TYR A 284 -16.78 -12.64 17.89
C TYR A 284 -15.33 -12.35 17.53
N ARG A 285 -14.56 -11.73 18.43
CA ARG A 285 -13.12 -11.47 18.26
C ARG A 285 -12.35 -12.77 18.02
N GLY A 286 -12.66 -13.82 18.78
CA GLY A 286 -12.05 -15.15 18.60
C GLY A 286 -12.26 -15.70 17.19
N LEU A 287 -13.50 -15.61 16.68
CA LEU A 287 -13.82 -16.01 15.31
C LEU A 287 -13.14 -15.12 14.26
N VAL A 288 -13.14 -13.80 14.45
CA VAL A 288 -12.45 -12.84 13.57
C VAL A 288 -10.95 -13.16 13.49
N ARG A 289 -10.28 -13.41 14.61
CA ARG A 289 -8.85 -13.76 14.64
C ARG A 289 -8.55 -15.06 13.90
N ARG A 290 -9.39 -16.09 14.08
CA ARG A 290 -9.26 -17.36 13.34
C ARG A 290 -9.45 -17.15 11.84
N ALA A 291 -10.53 -16.47 11.46
CA ALA A 291 -10.85 -16.16 10.07
C ALA A 291 -9.79 -15.26 9.42
N GLN A 292 -9.14 -14.36 10.15
CA GLN A 292 -8.01 -13.57 9.62
C GLN A 292 -6.78 -14.43 9.33
N LYS A 293 -6.50 -15.46 10.15
CA LYS A 293 -5.35 -16.35 9.96
C LYS A 293 -5.56 -17.42 8.89
N ARG A 294 -6.76 -18.01 8.82
CA ARG A 294 -7.05 -19.19 7.97
C ARG A 294 -8.16 -18.97 6.93
N ARG A 295 -8.64 -17.73 6.78
CA ARG A 295 -9.77 -17.29 5.95
C ARG A 295 -11.13 -17.72 6.52
N LEU A 296 -12.20 -17.05 6.07
CA LEU A 296 -13.57 -17.31 6.55
C LEU A 296 -14.04 -18.71 6.16
N GLU A 297 -13.60 -19.24 5.01
CA GLU A 297 -13.97 -20.56 4.51
C GLU A 297 -13.38 -21.71 5.33
N SER A 298 -12.47 -21.43 6.27
CA SER A 298 -11.93 -22.42 7.21
C SER A 298 -12.81 -22.64 8.44
N LEU A 299 -13.83 -21.80 8.64
CA LEU A 299 -14.83 -21.96 9.69
C LEU A 299 -15.89 -22.98 9.27
N SER A 300 -16.48 -23.69 10.23
CA SER A 300 -17.61 -24.59 9.95
C SER A 300 -18.82 -23.80 9.43
N PRO A 301 -19.78 -24.44 8.73
CA PRO A 301 -21.02 -23.79 8.31
C PRO A 301 -21.75 -23.12 9.48
N GLU A 302 -21.83 -23.77 10.64
CA GLU A 302 -22.46 -23.17 11.84
C GLU A 302 -21.66 -21.96 12.36
N GLU A 303 -20.33 -22.03 12.33
CA GLU A 303 -19.46 -20.93 12.73
C GLU A 303 -19.57 -19.73 11.79
N ILE A 304 -19.78 -19.94 10.49
CA ILE A 304 -19.99 -18.87 9.50
C ILE A 304 -21.33 -18.17 9.75
N GLU A 305 -22.40 -18.93 10.00
CA GLU A 305 -23.70 -18.36 10.35
C GLU A 305 -23.62 -17.55 11.65
N ARG A 306 -22.96 -18.14 12.67
CA ARG A 306 -22.70 -17.50 13.96
C ARG A 306 -21.87 -16.23 13.80
N PHE A 307 -20.85 -16.25 12.95
CA PHE A 307 -20.03 -15.09 12.60
C PHE A 307 -20.87 -13.96 12.03
N GLY A 308 -21.74 -14.25 11.05
CA GLY A 308 -22.61 -13.26 10.43
C GLY A 308 -23.60 -12.63 11.41
N MET A 309 -24.15 -13.44 12.32
CA MET A 309 -25.01 -12.96 13.40
C MET A 309 -24.26 -12.04 14.37
N LEU A 310 -23.10 -12.48 14.87
CA LEU A 310 -22.27 -11.74 15.81
C LEU A 310 -21.74 -10.43 15.21
N TYR A 311 -21.41 -10.41 13.92
CA TYR A 311 -21.04 -9.20 13.19
C TYR A 311 -22.16 -8.15 13.22
N ARG A 312 -23.39 -8.52 12.86
CA ARG A 312 -24.54 -7.59 12.87
C ARG A 312 -24.83 -7.06 14.28
N LEU A 313 -24.73 -7.93 15.29
CA LEU A 313 -24.91 -7.55 16.69
C LEU A 313 -23.80 -6.60 17.17
N ALA A 314 -22.54 -6.88 16.84
CA ALA A 314 -21.41 -6.01 17.18
C ALA A 314 -21.50 -4.63 16.48
N ALA A 315 -22.01 -4.59 15.24
CA ALA A 315 -22.27 -3.33 14.54
C ALA A 315 -23.37 -2.50 15.24
N ALA A 316 -24.45 -3.16 15.68
CA ALA A 316 -25.51 -2.51 16.46
C ALA A 316 -25.02 -2.05 17.84
N ASP A 317 -24.17 -2.83 18.50
CA ASP A 317 -23.55 -2.48 19.77
C ASP A 317 -22.61 -1.29 19.65
N LEU A 318 -21.85 -1.19 18.57
CA LEU A 318 -21.03 -0.03 18.28
C LEU A 318 -21.90 1.23 18.13
N ALA A 319 -23.02 1.15 17.41
CA ALA A 319 -23.95 2.27 17.29
C ALA A 319 -24.50 2.68 18.67
N ARG A 320 -24.93 1.72 19.50
CA ARG A 320 -25.39 1.98 20.88
C ARG A 320 -24.31 2.60 21.76
N ALA A 321 -23.09 2.06 21.74
CA ALA A 321 -21.97 2.56 22.52
C ALA A 321 -21.68 4.04 22.19
N ARG A 322 -21.79 4.42 20.91
CA ARG A 322 -21.65 5.82 20.49
C ARG A 322 -22.79 6.69 20.99
N THR A 323 -24.04 6.25 20.87
CA THR A 323 -25.20 6.99 21.39
C THR A 323 -25.11 7.22 22.90
N TYR A 324 -24.56 6.24 23.64
CA TYR A 324 -24.40 6.33 25.09
C TYR A 324 -23.15 7.12 25.54
N GLY A 325 -22.36 7.64 24.60
CA GLY A 325 -21.16 8.43 24.89
C GLY A 325 -19.99 7.59 25.43
N ALA A 326 -19.81 6.37 24.94
CA ALA A 326 -18.68 5.52 25.31
C ALA A 326 -17.34 6.22 25.03
N ALA A 327 -16.36 6.00 25.90
CA ALA A 327 -15.04 6.58 25.72
C ALA A 327 -14.31 6.01 24.49
N GLY A 328 -13.36 6.81 23.98
CA GLY A 328 -12.62 6.55 22.74
C GLY A 328 -12.02 5.14 22.62
N PRO A 329 -11.44 4.54 23.68
CA PRO A 329 -10.87 3.19 23.60
C PRO A 329 -11.88 2.09 23.25
N LEU A 330 -13.05 2.09 23.89
CA LEU A 330 -14.09 1.10 23.64
C LEU A 330 -14.65 1.25 22.22
N LEU A 331 -14.92 2.49 21.80
CA LEU A 331 -15.42 2.77 20.45
C LEU A 331 -14.43 2.29 19.38
N PHE A 332 -13.16 2.65 19.52
CA PHE A 332 -12.11 2.24 18.60
C PHE A 332 -11.97 0.71 18.51
N THR A 333 -12.10 0.03 19.64
CA THR A 333 -12.01 -1.43 19.73
C THR A 333 -13.16 -2.11 18.99
N LEU A 334 -14.40 -1.69 19.24
CA LEU A 334 -15.59 -2.21 18.55
C LEU A 334 -15.57 -1.90 17.06
N GLU A 335 -15.19 -0.68 16.68
CA GLU A 335 -14.98 -0.27 15.28
C GLU A 335 -14.02 -1.19 14.55
N ARG A 336 -12.89 -1.52 15.20
CA ARG A 336 -11.89 -2.38 14.61
C ARG A 336 -12.40 -3.80 14.39
N TRP A 337 -13.17 -4.36 15.32
CA TRP A 337 -13.72 -5.72 15.15
C TRP A 337 -14.86 -5.78 14.15
N VAL A 338 -15.75 -4.77 14.15
CA VAL A 338 -16.80 -4.64 13.14
C VAL A 338 -16.18 -4.46 11.75
N GLY A 339 -15.20 -3.57 11.60
CA GLY A 339 -14.48 -3.39 10.34
C GLY A 339 -13.72 -4.64 9.88
N ALA A 340 -13.10 -5.36 10.82
CA ALA A 340 -12.43 -6.62 10.52
C ALA A 340 -13.39 -7.69 10.00
N GLY A 341 -14.58 -7.87 10.61
CA GLY A 341 -15.54 -8.84 10.13
C GLY A 341 -16.32 -8.41 8.90
N HIS A 342 -16.57 -7.10 8.73
CA HIS A 342 -17.06 -6.57 7.46
C HIS A 342 -16.10 -6.94 6.32
N ASN A 343 -14.80 -6.73 6.51
CA ASN A 343 -13.79 -7.13 5.54
C ASN A 343 -13.71 -8.64 5.33
N LEU A 344 -14.14 -9.48 6.26
CA LEU A 344 -14.14 -10.93 6.07
C LEU A 344 -15.41 -11.41 5.35
N LEU A 345 -16.57 -10.82 5.64
CA LEU A 345 -17.86 -11.17 5.04
C LEU A 345 -18.04 -10.58 3.64
N TYR A 346 -17.60 -9.34 3.46
CA TYR A 346 -17.78 -8.57 2.23
C TYR A 346 -16.50 -8.46 1.40
N ARG A 347 -15.36 -8.99 1.87
CA ARG A 347 -14.32 -9.36 0.90
C ARG A 347 -14.92 -10.37 -0.02
N SER A 348 -14.90 -10.07 -1.32
CA SER A 348 -15.02 -11.05 -2.39
C SER A 348 -13.79 -11.99 -2.39
N GLY A 349 -13.53 -12.69 -1.29
CA GLY A 349 -12.50 -13.70 -1.14
C GLY A 349 -13.03 -15.01 -1.70
N GLY A 350 -12.50 -15.44 -2.85
CA GLY A 350 -12.88 -16.72 -3.47
C GLY A 350 -12.87 -16.71 -5.01
N ARG A 351 -12.93 -15.53 -5.64
CA ARG A 351 -12.95 -15.38 -7.11
C ARG A 351 -11.82 -14.51 -7.68
N THR A 352 -10.87 -14.03 -6.89
CA THR A 352 -9.83 -13.09 -7.37
C THR A 352 -8.94 -13.66 -8.48
N TRP A 353 -8.48 -14.91 -8.36
CA TRP A 353 -7.64 -15.52 -9.41
C TRP A 353 -8.43 -15.81 -10.67
N ARG A 354 -9.64 -16.38 -10.56
CA ARG A 354 -10.53 -16.61 -11.71
C ARG A 354 -10.89 -15.29 -12.41
N ALA A 355 -11.28 -14.27 -11.66
CA ALA A 355 -11.55 -12.94 -12.20
C ALA A 355 -10.33 -12.30 -12.86
N LEU A 356 -9.13 -12.48 -12.30
CA LEU A 356 -7.88 -12.02 -12.93
C LEU A 356 -7.60 -12.77 -14.24
N VAL A 357 -7.75 -14.09 -14.26
CA VAL A 357 -7.56 -14.92 -15.46
C VAL A 357 -8.61 -14.57 -16.52
N ASP A 358 -9.88 -14.39 -16.13
CA ASP A 358 -10.97 -14.01 -17.03
C ASP A 358 -10.76 -12.59 -17.59
N TRP A 359 -10.29 -11.67 -16.73
CA TRP A 359 -9.92 -10.33 -17.13
C TRP A 359 -8.70 -10.34 -18.06
N LEU A 360 -7.64 -11.10 -17.77
CA LEU A 360 -6.52 -11.25 -18.70
C LEU A 360 -6.99 -11.88 -20.02
N ARG A 361 -7.73 -12.99 -19.98
CA ARG A 361 -8.17 -13.70 -21.18
C ARG A 361 -9.07 -12.84 -22.09
N SER A 362 -9.97 -12.04 -21.52
CA SER A 362 -11.03 -11.35 -22.27
C SER A 362 -11.11 -9.85 -22.03
N GLY A 363 -10.90 -9.39 -20.79
CA GLY A 363 -11.04 -7.98 -20.39
C GLY A 363 -9.92 -7.10 -20.92
N PHE A 364 -8.67 -7.52 -20.75
CA PHE A 364 -7.49 -6.75 -21.18
C PHE A 364 -7.42 -6.57 -22.71
N PRO A 365 -7.56 -7.61 -23.55
CA PRO A 365 -7.66 -7.44 -25.01
C PRO A 365 -8.82 -6.54 -25.44
N ARG A 366 -9.98 -6.66 -24.80
CA ARG A 366 -11.13 -5.78 -25.08
C ARG A 366 -10.82 -4.33 -24.76
N LEU A 367 -10.16 -4.06 -23.63
CA LEU A 367 -9.76 -2.70 -23.24
C LEU A 367 -8.74 -2.09 -24.21
N VAL A 368 -7.73 -2.86 -24.61
CA VAL A 368 -6.74 -2.44 -25.62
C VAL A 368 -7.43 -2.08 -26.94
N ARG A 369 -8.37 -2.91 -27.41
CA ARG A 369 -9.13 -2.61 -28.64
C ARG A 369 -10.06 -1.41 -28.51
N ALA A 370 -10.76 -1.30 -27.38
CA ALA A 370 -11.64 -0.15 -27.10
C ALA A 370 -10.86 1.19 -27.09
N ARG A 371 -9.55 1.14 -26.82
CA ARG A 371 -8.64 2.28 -26.81
C ARG A 371 -7.58 2.23 -27.91
N ALA A 372 -7.84 1.52 -29.02
CA ALA A 372 -6.88 1.34 -30.10
C ALA A 372 -6.36 2.66 -30.69
N GLY A 373 -7.18 3.72 -30.73
CA GLY A 373 -6.74 5.05 -31.18
C GLY A 373 -5.57 5.61 -30.36
N PHE A 374 -5.59 5.45 -29.03
CA PHE A 374 -4.48 5.87 -28.17
C PHE A 374 -3.25 4.96 -28.32
N VAL A 375 -3.46 3.65 -28.58
CA VAL A 375 -2.36 2.71 -28.85
C VAL A 375 -1.66 3.04 -30.16
N LEU A 376 -2.42 3.34 -31.22
CA LEU A 376 -1.87 3.77 -32.51
C LEU A 376 -1.15 5.12 -32.40
N LEU A 377 -1.69 6.06 -31.62
CA LEU A 377 -1.03 7.33 -31.37
C LEU A 377 0.30 7.16 -30.61
N ALA A 378 0.32 6.33 -29.55
CA ALA A 378 1.54 6.00 -28.82
C ALA A 378 2.56 5.27 -29.71
N ALA A 379 2.09 4.34 -30.55
CA ALA A 379 2.92 3.68 -31.56
C ALA A 379 3.50 4.69 -32.57
N GLY A 380 2.72 5.68 -33.00
CA GLY A 380 3.20 6.77 -33.85
C GLY A 380 4.34 7.55 -33.20
N PHE A 381 4.20 7.94 -31.93
CA PHE A 381 5.27 8.61 -31.19
C PHE A 381 6.53 7.76 -31.04
N LEU A 382 6.41 6.44 -30.96
CA LEU A 382 7.57 5.55 -30.85
C LEU A 382 8.22 5.26 -32.21
N PHE A 383 7.44 4.81 -33.18
CA PHE A 383 7.97 4.24 -34.43
C PHE A 383 8.25 5.28 -35.51
N LEU A 384 7.52 6.42 -35.58
CA LEU A 384 7.82 7.43 -36.59
C LEU A 384 9.21 8.07 -36.36
N PRO A 385 9.59 8.48 -35.13
CA PRO A 385 10.95 8.92 -34.86
C PRO A 385 11.98 7.81 -35.05
N ALA A 386 11.66 6.55 -34.70
CA ALA A 386 12.57 5.43 -34.94
C ALA A 386 12.88 5.24 -36.43
N VAL A 387 11.88 5.28 -37.30
CA VAL A 387 12.07 5.18 -38.76
C VAL A 387 12.85 6.39 -39.27
N GLY A 388 12.48 7.61 -38.85
CA GLY A 388 13.16 8.84 -39.25
C GLY A 388 14.64 8.85 -38.87
N THR A 389 14.95 8.47 -37.63
CA THR A 389 16.33 8.36 -37.15
C THR A 389 17.08 7.21 -37.80
N TYR A 390 16.43 6.08 -38.07
CA TYR A 390 17.05 4.98 -38.79
C TYR A 390 17.53 5.45 -40.17
N VAL A 391 16.66 6.10 -40.94
CA VAL A 391 17.00 6.65 -42.27
C VAL A 391 18.13 7.68 -42.17
N ALA A 392 18.04 8.60 -41.20
CA ALA A 392 19.06 9.63 -41.00
C ALA A 392 20.44 9.05 -40.69
N VAL A 393 20.53 8.09 -39.77
CA VAL A 393 21.80 7.45 -39.38
C VAL A 393 22.34 6.54 -40.48
N THR A 394 21.50 5.87 -41.26
CA THR A 394 21.98 5.13 -42.43
C THR A 394 22.54 6.04 -43.53
N ALA A 395 22.03 7.26 -43.64
CA ALA A 395 22.52 8.25 -44.60
C ALA A 395 23.80 8.95 -44.11
N ASP A 396 23.89 9.24 -42.82
CA ASP A 396 25.06 9.79 -42.16
C ASP A 396 25.36 9.05 -40.84
N PRO A 397 26.24 8.04 -40.86
CA PRO A 397 26.60 7.28 -39.67
C PRO A 397 27.23 8.11 -38.55
N ALA A 398 27.77 9.31 -38.84
CA ALA A 398 28.33 10.18 -37.81
C ALA A 398 27.27 10.63 -36.79
N LEU A 399 26.00 10.75 -37.22
CA LEU A 399 24.87 11.10 -36.36
C LEU A 399 24.66 10.10 -35.22
N ALA A 400 25.05 8.84 -35.40
CA ALA A 400 24.96 7.84 -34.33
C ALA A 400 25.78 8.25 -33.09
N ARG A 401 26.91 8.95 -33.28
CA ARG A 401 27.78 9.39 -32.17
C ARG A 401 27.20 10.51 -31.33
N GLU A 402 26.28 11.29 -31.90
CA GLU A 402 25.58 12.37 -31.21
C GLU A 402 24.33 11.87 -30.49
N LEU A 403 23.67 10.86 -31.05
CA LEU A 403 22.40 10.33 -30.57
C LEU A 403 22.54 9.19 -29.56
N LEU A 404 23.63 8.44 -29.61
CA LEU A 404 23.84 7.27 -28.76
C LEU A 404 24.94 7.49 -27.72
N PRO A 405 24.79 6.92 -26.52
CA PRO A 405 25.87 6.91 -25.54
C PRO A 405 27.06 6.08 -26.05
N GLY A 406 28.29 6.52 -25.75
CA GLY A 406 29.53 5.88 -26.24
C GLY A 406 29.62 4.38 -25.96
N GLY A 407 29.06 3.90 -24.84
CA GLY A 407 29.00 2.47 -24.54
C GLY A 407 28.17 1.64 -25.52
N MET A 408 27.17 2.23 -26.19
CA MET A 408 26.39 1.54 -27.22
C MET A 408 27.13 1.50 -28.56
N ILE A 409 27.94 2.52 -28.84
CA ILE A 409 28.79 2.61 -30.04
C ILE A 409 29.87 1.52 -29.98
N ALA A 410 30.58 1.45 -28.86
CA ALA A 410 31.59 0.40 -28.62
C ALA A 410 30.99 -1.02 -28.71
N ARG A 411 29.72 -1.19 -28.30
CA ARG A 411 29.00 -2.47 -28.47
C ARG A 411 28.73 -2.80 -29.93
N ALA A 412 28.39 -1.81 -30.76
CA ALA A 412 28.17 -2.02 -32.19
C ALA A 412 29.46 -2.42 -32.91
N GLU A 413 30.56 -1.73 -32.61
CA GLU A 413 31.89 -2.05 -33.14
C GLU A 413 32.31 -3.48 -32.74
N THR A 414 32.21 -3.81 -31.45
CA THR A 414 32.52 -5.17 -30.95
C THR A 414 31.63 -6.23 -31.62
N ALA A 415 30.35 -5.93 -31.85
CA ALA A 415 29.45 -6.85 -32.52
C ALA A 415 29.77 -6.99 -34.03
N SER A 416 30.29 -5.96 -34.67
CA SER A 416 30.77 -6.02 -36.06
C SER A 416 31.92 -7.01 -36.20
N ASP A 417 32.91 -6.93 -35.30
CA ASP A 417 34.05 -7.83 -35.27
C ASP A 417 33.60 -9.29 -35.05
N ARG A 418 32.72 -9.51 -34.08
CA ARG A 418 32.14 -10.84 -33.83
C ARG A 418 31.33 -11.37 -35.01
N ALA A 419 30.59 -10.52 -35.71
CA ALA A 419 29.82 -10.94 -36.87
C ALA A 419 30.73 -11.46 -38.00
N ARG A 420 31.94 -10.89 -38.16
CA ARG A 420 32.94 -11.38 -39.12
C ARG A 420 33.54 -12.72 -38.71
N GLU A 421 33.66 -12.96 -37.41
CA GLU A 421 34.20 -14.20 -36.83
C GLU A 421 33.16 -15.31 -36.63
N GLY A 422 31.88 -15.05 -36.92
CA GLY A 422 30.79 -15.98 -36.63
C GLY A 422 30.47 -16.14 -35.15
N GLY A 423 30.88 -15.16 -34.33
CA GLY A 423 30.63 -15.09 -32.89
C GLY A 423 29.20 -14.67 -32.54
N ARG A 424 28.92 -14.50 -31.23
CA ARG A 424 27.57 -14.16 -30.73
C ARG A 424 27.43 -12.69 -30.37
N TYR A 425 26.19 -12.18 -30.36
CA TYR A 425 25.90 -10.79 -29.97
C TYR A 425 26.45 -10.43 -28.57
N VAL A 426 26.25 -11.33 -27.60
CA VAL A 426 26.78 -11.20 -26.24
C VAL A 426 27.65 -12.41 -25.92
N GLU A 427 28.92 -12.13 -25.61
CA GLU A 427 29.88 -13.07 -25.04
C GLU A 427 30.37 -12.50 -23.71
N VAL A 428 29.44 -12.35 -22.75
CA VAL A 428 29.86 -12.35 -21.36
C VAL A 428 29.91 -13.79 -20.88
N PRO A 429 30.80 -14.11 -19.91
CA PRO A 429 30.78 -15.41 -19.25
C PRO A 429 29.35 -15.79 -18.87
N GLU A 430 28.96 -17.04 -19.09
CA GLU A 430 27.57 -17.52 -18.90
C GLU A 430 27.04 -17.19 -17.49
N VAL A 431 27.93 -17.15 -16.50
CA VAL A 431 27.69 -16.65 -15.15
C VAL A 431 27.05 -15.26 -15.10
N PHE A 432 27.42 -14.29 -15.94
CA PHE A 432 26.87 -12.94 -15.84
C PHE A 432 25.61 -12.70 -16.70
N MET A 433 25.20 -13.69 -17.51
CA MET A 433 24.03 -13.55 -18.39
C MET A 433 22.71 -13.27 -17.64
N PRO A 434 22.39 -13.96 -16.52
CA PRO A 434 21.17 -13.68 -15.77
C PRO A 434 21.12 -12.24 -15.21
N VAL A 435 22.28 -11.72 -14.77
CA VAL A 435 22.41 -10.34 -14.27
C VAL A 435 22.17 -9.33 -15.37
N MET A 436 22.80 -9.52 -16.55
CA MET A 436 22.60 -8.64 -17.70
C MET A 436 21.13 -8.59 -18.12
N SER A 437 20.48 -9.75 -18.27
CA SER A 437 19.08 -9.80 -18.68
C SER A 437 18.15 -9.13 -17.66
N SER A 438 18.37 -9.36 -16.37
CA SER A 438 17.57 -8.68 -15.33
C SER A 438 17.70 -7.14 -15.37
N GLY A 439 18.84 -6.61 -15.81
CA GLY A 439 19.05 -5.17 -16.02
C GLY A 439 18.28 -4.59 -17.21
N ILE A 440 18.22 -5.32 -18.33
CA ILE A 440 17.45 -4.92 -19.52
C ILE A 440 15.95 -4.95 -19.21
N ILE A 441 15.47 -6.02 -18.56
CA ILE A 441 14.08 -6.11 -18.07
C ILE A 441 13.75 -4.92 -17.16
N ALA A 442 14.60 -4.63 -16.17
CA ALA A 442 14.39 -3.51 -15.26
C ALA A 442 14.29 -2.16 -16.02
N ASN A 443 15.14 -1.94 -17.02
CA ASN A 443 15.09 -0.76 -17.88
C ASN A 443 13.78 -0.68 -18.68
N ASN A 444 13.36 -1.76 -19.33
CA ASN A 444 12.13 -1.77 -20.13
C ASN A 444 10.88 -1.56 -19.28
N VAL A 445 10.89 -2.12 -18.07
CA VAL A 445 9.84 -1.87 -17.08
C VAL A 445 9.84 -0.40 -16.64
N GLN A 446 11.00 0.19 -16.35
CA GLN A 446 11.11 1.62 -16.02
C GLN A 446 10.57 2.52 -17.13
N VAL A 447 10.96 2.29 -18.39
CA VAL A 447 10.46 3.04 -19.56
C VAL A 447 8.95 2.92 -19.67
N THR A 448 8.41 1.71 -19.51
CA THR A 448 6.96 1.46 -19.56
C THR A 448 6.20 2.24 -18.49
N PHE A 449 6.64 2.16 -17.23
CA PHE A 449 6.01 2.88 -16.13
C PHE A 449 6.18 4.39 -16.24
N ALA A 450 7.33 4.86 -16.72
CA ALA A 450 7.59 6.28 -16.97
C ALA A 450 6.73 6.83 -18.12
N ALA A 451 6.52 6.05 -19.20
CA ALA A 451 5.61 6.42 -20.29
C ALA A 451 4.18 6.61 -19.77
N PHE A 452 3.70 5.71 -18.90
CA PHE A 452 2.42 5.87 -18.22
C PHE A 452 2.41 7.13 -17.32
N ALA A 453 3.43 7.30 -16.48
CA ALA A 453 3.48 8.38 -15.51
C ALA A 453 3.60 9.77 -16.14
N GLY A 454 4.31 9.89 -17.26
CA GLY A 454 4.40 11.10 -18.07
C GLY A 454 3.04 11.63 -18.55
N GLY A 455 2.00 10.81 -18.47
CA GLY A 455 0.62 11.19 -18.79
C GLY A 455 0.10 12.34 -17.95
N ILE A 456 0.56 12.47 -16.69
CA ILE A 456 0.13 13.55 -15.79
C ILE A 456 0.52 14.95 -16.30
N LEU A 457 1.55 15.02 -17.15
CA LEU A 457 1.95 16.24 -17.84
C LEU A 457 1.09 16.45 -19.09
N ALA A 458 -0.23 16.29 -18.95
CA ALA A 458 -1.21 16.40 -20.03
C ALA A 458 -0.93 15.50 -21.25
N GLY A 459 -0.23 14.38 -21.06
CA GLY A 459 0.19 13.46 -22.13
C GLY A 459 1.48 13.87 -22.87
N ILE A 460 1.98 15.09 -22.68
CA ILE A 460 3.20 15.58 -23.33
C ILE A 460 4.42 14.80 -22.87
N GLY A 461 4.52 14.53 -21.55
CA GLY A 461 5.61 13.74 -21.00
C GLY A 461 5.67 12.33 -21.60
N THR A 462 4.51 11.69 -21.79
CA THR A 462 4.42 10.40 -22.48
C THR A 462 4.89 10.49 -23.93
N ALA A 463 4.41 11.48 -24.68
CA ALA A 463 4.76 11.65 -26.09
C ALA A 463 6.26 11.88 -26.29
N LEU A 464 6.87 12.78 -25.50
CA LEU A 464 8.30 13.06 -25.55
C LEU A 464 9.14 11.85 -25.18
N LEU A 465 8.75 11.10 -24.14
CA LEU A 465 9.48 9.90 -23.73
C LEU A 465 9.43 8.82 -24.81
N LEU A 466 8.26 8.58 -25.41
CA LEU A 466 8.14 7.62 -26.52
C LEU A 466 8.95 8.06 -27.74
N ALA A 467 8.91 9.35 -28.08
CA ALA A 467 9.69 9.90 -29.19
C ALA A 467 11.20 9.77 -28.95
N PHE A 468 11.67 10.09 -27.75
CA PHE A 468 13.06 9.93 -27.36
C PHE A 468 13.52 8.46 -27.46
N ASN A 469 12.72 7.52 -26.94
CA ASN A 469 13.00 6.09 -27.07
C ASN A 469 12.95 5.62 -28.53
N GLY A 470 12.05 6.20 -29.33
CA GLY A 470 11.98 5.98 -30.77
C GLY A 470 13.27 6.36 -31.48
N VAL A 471 13.76 7.59 -31.26
CA VAL A 471 15.04 8.08 -31.79
C VAL A 471 16.18 7.12 -31.42
N HIS A 472 16.28 6.70 -30.15
CA HIS A 472 17.33 5.79 -29.70
C HIS A 472 17.22 4.41 -30.36
N LEU A 473 16.01 3.86 -30.45
CA LEU A 473 15.76 2.58 -31.11
C LEU A 473 16.17 2.63 -32.59
N GLY A 474 15.77 3.68 -33.30
CA GLY A 474 16.13 3.92 -34.69
C GLY A 474 17.64 4.02 -34.90
N ALA A 475 18.31 4.79 -34.04
CA ALA A 475 19.76 4.97 -34.10
C ALA A 475 20.53 3.68 -33.81
N VAL A 476 20.12 2.89 -32.80
CA VAL A 476 20.77 1.60 -32.50
C VAL A 476 20.60 0.62 -33.66
N VAL A 477 19.38 0.48 -34.20
CA VAL A 477 19.13 -0.45 -35.31
C VAL A 477 19.90 -0.02 -36.56
N ALA A 478 19.97 1.28 -36.85
CA ALA A 478 20.72 1.79 -38.00
C ALA A 478 22.23 1.62 -37.83
N LEU A 479 22.79 1.92 -36.65
CA LEU A 479 24.22 1.75 -36.40
C LEU A 479 24.65 0.29 -36.61
N PHE A 480 23.93 -0.66 -36.03
CA PHE A 480 24.22 -2.09 -36.22
C PHE A 480 24.04 -2.54 -37.67
N HIS A 481 23.13 -1.91 -38.41
CA HIS A 481 22.96 -2.19 -39.83
C HIS A 481 24.17 -1.70 -40.64
N VAL A 482 24.61 -0.46 -40.43
CA VAL A 482 25.77 0.12 -41.12
C VAL A 482 27.05 -0.64 -40.80
N GLU A 483 27.22 -1.07 -39.54
CA GLU A 483 28.38 -1.85 -39.08
C GLU A 483 28.34 -3.34 -39.51
N GLY A 484 27.31 -3.78 -40.25
CA GLY A 484 27.17 -5.18 -40.67
C GLY A 484 26.81 -6.16 -39.55
N ALA A 485 26.49 -5.67 -38.36
CA ALA A 485 26.18 -6.44 -37.16
C ALA A 485 24.67 -6.66 -36.91
N ALA A 486 23.79 -6.20 -37.81
CA ALA A 486 22.33 -6.28 -37.63
C ALA A 486 21.82 -7.71 -37.41
N GLY A 487 22.48 -8.72 -38.00
CA GLY A 487 22.11 -10.12 -37.81
C GLY A 487 22.19 -10.56 -36.34
N LEU A 488 23.25 -10.16 -35.65
CA LEU A 488 23.46 -10.45 -34.23
C LEU A 488 22.50 -9.66 -33.34
N LEU A 489 22.25 -8.38 -33.69
CA LEU A 489 21.26 -7.56 -32.97
C LEU A 489 19.88 -8.21 -33.02
N TRP A 490 19.39 -8.58 -34.21
CA TRP A 490 18.07 -9.20 -34.36
C TRP A 490 17.99 -10.58 -33.74
N GLU A 491 19.05 -11.38 -33.80
CA GLU A 491 19.11 -12.66 -33.10
C GLU A 491 18.84 -12.50 -31.60
N PHE A 492 19.43 -11.48 -30.99
CA PHE A 492 19.28 -11.22 -29.57
C PHE A 492 17.94 -10.54 -29.22
N VAL A 493 17.57 -9.49 -29.96
CA VAL A 493 16.44 -8.60 -29.61
C VAL A 493 15.09 -9.16 -30.05
N ALA A 494 14.99 -9.81 -31.22
CA ALA A 494 13.70 -10.19 -31.79
C ALA A 494 12.81 -11.07 -30.88
N PRO A 495 13.34 -12.09 -30.15
CA PRO A 495 12.51 -12.99 -29.33
C PRO A 495 11.65 -12.27 -28.29
N HIS A 496 12.21 -11.27 -27.60
CA HIS A 496 11.53 -10.53 -26.54
C HIS A 496 11.00 -9.18 -27.03
N GLY A 497 11.74 -8.49 -27.89
CA GLY A 497 11.46 -7.11 -28.33
C GLY A 497 10.09 -6.93 -28.97
N ALA A 498 9.54 -7.95 -29.64
CA ALA A 498 8.18 -7.89 -30.18
C ALA A 498 7.11 -7.71 -29.08
N ILE A 499 7.28 -8.40 -27.94
CA ILE A 499 6.37 -8.31 -26.79
C ILE A 499 6.58 -6.97 -26.07
N GLU A 500 7.83 -6.53 -25.91
CA GLU A 500 8.17 -5.30 -25.20
C GLU A 500 7.71 -4.05 -25.91
N LEU A 501 7.90 -3.95 -27.23
CA LEU A 501 7.45 -2.79 -27.99
C LEU A 501 5.92 -2.66 -27.96
N VAL A 502 5.20 -3.79 -27.98
CA VAL A 502 3.74 -3.80 -27.76
C VAL A 502 3.40 -3.37 -26.33
N ALA A 503 4.14 -3.83 -25.33
CA ALA A 503 3.95 -3.43 -23.94
C ALA A 503 4.15 -1.91 -23.73
N ILE A 504 5.26 -1.36 -24.26
CA ILE A 504 5.60 0.07 -24.18
C ILE A 504 4.54 0.92 -24.87
N THR A 505 4.05 0.53 -26.05
CA THR A 505 2.99 1.27 -26.75
C THR A 505 1.66 1.24 -26.02
N ILE A 506 1.28 0.12 -25.39
CA ILE A 506 0.07 0.05 -24.55
C ILE A 506 0.22 0.91 -23.29
N ALA A 507 1.38 0.93 -22.64
CA ALA A 507 1.61 1.82 -21.50
C ALA A 507 1.66 3.30 -21.90
N GLY A 508 2.23 3.60 -23.06
CA GLY A 508 2.13 4.91 -23.69
C GLY A 508 0.68 5.34 -23.90
N ALA A 509 -0.16 4.44 -24.42
CA ALA A 509 -1.59 4.69 -24.55
C ALA A 509 -2.25 4.97 -23.20
N ALA A 510 -1.92 4.20 -22.16
CA ALA A 510 -2.39 4.42 -20.81
C ALA A 510 -1.99 5.81 -20.27
N GLY A 511 -0.77 6.27 -20.53
CA GLY A 511 -0.30 7.61 -20.20
C GLY A 511 -1.06 8.71 -20.96
N LEU A 512 -1.27 8.54 -22.26
CA LEU A 512 -2.05 9.49 -23.07
C LEU A 512 -3.53 9.55 -22.64
N ILE A 513 -4.13 8.42 -22.28
CA ILE A 513 -5.50 8.35 -21.71
C ILE A 513 -5.55 9.10 -20.38
N LEU A 514 -4.57 8.92 -19.51
CA LEU A 514 -4.48 9.65 -18.24
C LEU A 514 -4.40 11.16 -18.48
N GLY A 515 -3.52 11.58 -19.39
CA GLY A 515 -3.36 12.98 -19.79
C GLY A 515 -4.61 13.59 -20.42
N SER A 516 -5.38 12.80 -21.17
CA SER A 516 -6.64 13.25 -21.78
C SER A 516 -7.66 13.71 -20.74
N GLY A 517 -7.64 13.17 -19.52
CA GLY A 517 -8.49 13.63 -18.42
C GLY A 517 -8.22 15.07 -17.97
N LEU A 518 -7.00 15.59 -18.22
CA LEU A 518 -6.61 16.96 -17.90
C LEU A 518 -6.92 17.93 -19.05
N VAL A 519 -6.66 17.50 -20.28
CA VAL A 519 -6.79 18.32 -21.50
C VAL A 519 -8.24 18.41 -21.96
N VAL A 520 -8.95 17.28 -21.98
CA VAL A 520 -10.31 17.16 -22.52
C VAL A 520 -11.21 16.47 -21.49
N PRO A 521 -11.55 17.13 -20.36
CA PRO A 521 -12.34 16.54 -19.27
C PRO A 521 -13.83 16.32 -19.62
N GLY A 522 -14.31 16.92 -20.71
CA GLY A 522 -15.71 16.84 -21.13
C GLY A 522 -16.64 17.53 -20.12
N ARG A 523 -17.67 16.81 -19.64
CA ARG A 523 -18.65 17.31 -18.65
C ARG A 523 -18.21 17.13 -17.20
N LEU A 524 -17.14 16.39 -16.97
CA LEU A 524 -16.60 16.16 -15.63
C LEU A 524 -15.69 17.34 -15.23
N SER A 525 -15.53 17.56 -13.93
CA SER A 525 -14.42 18.37 -13.45
C SER A 525 -13.09 17.69 -13.81
N ARG A 526 -12.00 18.45 -13.96
CA ARG A 526 -10.67 17.87 -14.29
C ARG A 526 -10.24 16.79 -13.29
N SER A 527 -10.53 16.97 -12.00
CA SER A 527 -10.23 15.98 -10.97
C SER A 527 -11.04 14.69 -11.13
N ALA A 528 -12.35 14.81 -11.40
CA ALA A 528 -13.21 13.67 -11.64
C ALA A 528 -12.85 12.93 -12.95
N ALA A 529 -12.55 13.68 -14.02
CA ALA A 529 -12.08 13.14 -15.29
C ALA A 529 -10.74 12.40 -15.13
N LEU A 530 -9.79 12.98 -14.40
CA LEU A 530 -8.50 12.34 -14.12
C LEU A 530 -8.69 11.05 -13.32
N ALA A 531 -9.51 11.05 -12.27
CA ALA A 531 -9.79 9.86 -11.47
C ALA A 531 -10.45 8.74 -12.30
N ASP A 532 -11.36 9.11 -13.20
CA ASP A 532 -12.01 8.17 -14.10
C ASP A 532 -11.02 7.55 -15.10
N ARG A 533 -10.24 8.38 -15.79
CA ARG A 533 -9.22 7.93 -16.75
C ARG A 533 -8.10 7.14 -16.09
N ALA A 534 -7.73 7.47 -14.86
CA ALA A 534 -6.74 6.73 -14.09
C ALA A 534 -7.14 5.27 -13.88
N ARG A 535 -8.42 4.97 -13.67
CA ARG A 535 -8.88 3.58 -13.51
C ARG A 535 -8.64 2.74 -14.77
N GLU A 536 -8.97 3.28 -15.93
CA GLU A 536 -8.71 2.62 -17.22
C GLU A 536 -7.21 2.48 -17.48
N SER A 537 -6.44 3.55 -17.28
CA SER A 537 -5.00 3.55 -17.52
C SER A 537 -4.26 2.57 -16.60
N VAL A 538 -4.63 2.49 -15.31
CA VAL A 538 -4.07 1.49 -14.38
C VAL A 538 -4.43 0.07 -14.81
N SER A 539 -5.64 -0.15 -15.35
CA SER A 539 -6.04 -1.47 -15.86
C SER A 539 -5.23 -1.87 -17.09
N LEU A 540 -4.95 -0.94 -18.02
CA LEU A 540 -4.04 -1.19 -19.15
C LEU A 540 -2.62 -1.53 -18.66
N LEU A 541 -2.08 -0.74 -17.74
CA LEU A 541 -0.75 -0.94 -17.17
C LEU A 541 -0.60 -2.29 -16.45
N ALA A 542 -1.64 -2.75 -15.75
CA ALA A 542 -1.64 -4.05 -15.10
C ALA A 542 -1.49 -5.20 -16.12
N GLY A 543 -2.17 -5.11 -17.27
CA GLY A 543 -2.06 -6.11 -18.33
C GLY A 543 -0.72 -6.02 -19.06
N THR A 544 -0.22 -4.80 -19.29
CA THR A 544 1.13 -4.56 -19.80
C THR A 544 2.20 -5.17 -18.91
N THR A 545 2.04 -5.11 -17.58
CA THR A 545 2.99 -5.72 -16.64
C THR A 545 3.11 -7.23 -16.87
N VAL A 546 2.02 -7.92 -17.20
CA VAL A 546 2.05 -9.36 -17.55
C VAL A 546 2.82 -9.59 -18.85
N LEU A 547 2.63 -8.72 -19.87
CA LEU A 547 3.40 -8.80 -21.11
C LEU A 547 4.89 -8.59 -20.88
N LEU A 548 5.28 -7.64 -20.01
CA LEU A 548 6.68 -7.42 -19.65
C LEU A 548 7.31 -8.60 -18.89
N VAL A 549 6.55 -9.25 -18.01
CA VAL A 549 7.02 -10.49 -17.35
C VAL A 549 7.26 -11.58 -18.39
N LEU A 550 6.35 -11.75 -19.35
CA LEU A 550 6.54 -12.72 -20.44
C LEU A 550 7.75 -12.36 -21.31
N ALA A 551 7.92 -11.08 -21.65
CA ALA A 551 9.08 -10.61 -22.40
C ALA A 551 10.38 -10.89 -21.64
N GLY A 552 10.44 -10.60 -20.34
CA GLY A 552 11.62 -10.84 -19.52
C GLY A 552 11.94 -12.32 -19.32
N LEU A 553 10.94 -13.21 -19.29
CA LEU A 553 11.18 -14.66 -19.34
C LEU A 553 11.81 -15.07 -20.68
N VAL A 554 11.30 -14.56 -21.80
CA VAL A 554 11.90 -14.82 -23.12
C VAL A 554 13.30 -14.25 -23.21
N GLU A 555 13.53 -13.08 -22.62
CA GLU A 555 14.83 -12.42 -22.60
C GLU A 555 15.86 -13.20 -21.79
N GLY A 556 15.49 -13.67 -20.60
CA GLY A 556 16.40 -14.42 -19.72
C GLY A 556 16.72 -15.83 -20.19
N PHE A 557 15.80 -16.47 -20.93
CA PHE A 557 15.94 -17.88 -21.32
C PHE A 557 16.18 -18.13 -22.81
N VAL A 558 15.62 -17.31 -23.72
CA VAL A 558 15.65 -17.56 -25.17
C VAL A 558 16.70 -16.70 -25.88
N SER A 559 16.75 -15.39 -25.59
CA SER A 559 17.72 -14.47 -26.20
C SER A 559 19.18 -14.93 -26.03
N PRO A 560 19.62 -15.36 -24.83
CA PRO A 560 21.00 -15.80 -24.61
C PRO A 560 21.26 -17.26 -25.00
N ALA A 561 20.22 -18.05 -25.27
CA ALA A 561 20.38 -19.49 -25.50
C ALA A 561 21.27 -19.76 -26.72
N PRO A 562 22.15 -20.78 -26.66
CA PRO A 562 23.01 -21.20 -27.77
C PRO A 562 22.23 -22.03 -28.81
N ILE A 563 21.08 -21.53 -29.24
CA ILE A 563 20.21 -22.14 -30.24
C ILE A 563 20.32 -21.41 -31.58
N PRO A 564 20.09 -22.09 -32.72
CA PRO A 564 20.22 -21.47 -34.04
C PRO A 564 19.39 -20.20 -34.19
N ARG A 565 19.94 -19.20 -34.90
CA ARG A 565 19.26 -17.93 -35.20
C ARG A 565 17.87 -18.12 -35.81
N ALA A 566 17.73 -19.07 -36.73
CA ALA A 566 16.44 -19.39 -37.35
C ALA A 566 15.39 -19.79 -36.29
N THR A 567 15.78 -20.62 -35.31
CA THR A 567 14.90 -21.01 -34.20
C THR A 567 14.48 -19.81 -33.37
N LYS A 568 15.41 -18.91 -33.02
CA LYS A 568 15.10 -17.67 -32.28
C LYS A 568 14.11 -16.78 -33.03
N LEU A 569 14.31 -16.60 -34.33
CA LEU A 569 13.41 -15.81 -35.17
C LEU A 569 12.03 -16.45 -35.34
N VAL A 570 11.95 -17.78 -35.43
CA VAL A 570 10.66 -18.51 -35.41
C VAL A 570 9.95 -18.31 -34.08
N VAL A 571 10.66 -18.45 -32.95
CA VAL A 571 10.09 -18.19 -31.62
C VAL A 571 9.58 -16.76 -31.52
N ALA A 572 10.36 -15.77 -31.98
CA ALA A 572 9.96 -14.37 -32.04
C ALA A 572 8.67 -14.16 -32.85
N ALA A 573 8.60 -14.74 -34.07
CA ALA A 573 7.46 -14.63 -34.95
C ALA A 573 6.20 -15.27 -34.37
N VAL A 574 6.33 -16.47 -33.78
CA VAL A 574 5.22 -17.18 -33.12
C VAL A 574 4.71 -16.40 -31.91
N LEU A 575 5.61 -15.94 -31.02
CA LEU A 575 5.22 -15.16 -29.85
C LEU A 575 4.55 -13.83 -30.24
N GLY A 576 5.12 -13.13 -31.22
CA GLY A 576 4.53 -11.90 -31.77
C GLY A 576 3.13 -12.15 -32.34
N LEU A 577 2.97 -13.22 -33.14
CA LEU A 577 1.67 -13.61 -33.70
C LEU A 577 0.67 -13.96 -32.60
N VAL A 578 1.08 -14.69 -31.57
CA VAL A 578 0.25 -15.05 -30.41
C VAL A 578 -0.22 -13.79 -29.69
N VAL A 579 0.67 -12.86 -29.38
CA VAL A 579 0.32 -11.60 -28.69
C VAL A 579 -0.64 -10.77 -29.53
N VAL A 580 -0.33 -10.56 -30.82
CA VAL A 580 -1.20 -9.80 -31.73
C VAL A 580 -2.57 -10.46 -31.86
N THR A 581 -2.62 -11.76 -32.09
CA THR A 581 -3.88 -12.52 -32.21
C THR A 581 -4.69 -12.45 -30.92
N TYR A 582 -4.03 -12.59 -29.77
CA TYR A 582 -4.66 -12.46 -28.46
C TYR A 582 -5.25 -11.06 -28.24
N LEU A 583 -4.53 -9.99 -28.57
CA LEU A 583 -5.02 -8.61 -28.45
C LEU A 583 -6.17 -8.33 -29.43
N LEU A 584 -6.13 -8.88 -30.64
CA LEU A 584 -7.16 -8.67 -31.67
C LEU A 584 -8.42 -9.51 -31.48
N LEU A 585 -8.28 -10.74 -31.00
CA LEU A 585 -9.38 -11.73 -30.93
C LEU A 585 -9.87 -12.05 -29.51
N GLY A 586 -9.04 -11.83 -28.49
CA GLY A 586 -9.38 -12.13 -27.10
C GLY A 586 -10.68 -11.46 -26.65
N GLY A 587 -11.62 -12.25 -26.12
CA GLY A 587 -12.89 -11.74 -25.60
C GLY A 587 -13.93 -11.30 -26.64
N ARG A 588 -13.77 -11.64 -27.94
CA ARG A 588 -14.80 -11.36 -28.98
C ARG A 588 -16.04 -12.26 -28.86
N SER A 589 -15.91 -13.45 -28.28
CA SER A 589 -17.00 -14.44 -28.16
C SER A 589 -17.81 -14.34 -26.86
N SER A 590 -17.40 -13.49 -25.92
CA SER A 590 -18.15 -13.24 -24.69
C SER A 590 -19.26 -12.24 -25.00
N ARG A 591 -20.46 -12.74 -25.32
CA ARG A 591 -21.70 -11.93 -25.36
C ARG A 591 -21.77 -11.07 -24.10
N ALA A 592 -22.12 -9.80 -24.27
CA ALA A 592 -22.45 -8.90 -23.17
C ALA A 592 -23.56 -9.56 -22.35
N VAL A 593 -23.24 -10.02 -21.14
CA VAL A 593 -24.24 -10.10 -20.08
C VAL A 593 -24.52 -8.65 -19.74
N THR A 594 -25.63 -8.14 -20.25
CA THR A 594 -26.21 -6.88 -19.80
C THR A 594 -26.61 -7.08 -18.34
N ASP A 595 -25.74 -6.69 -17.41
CA ASP A 595 -26.15 -6.39 -16.05
C ASP A 595 -26.92 -5.06 -16.12
N ASP A 596 -28.23 -5.17 -16.30
CA ASP A 596 -29.20 -4.14 -15.93
C ASP A 596 -29.42 -4.28 -14.42
N PRO A 597 -28.94 -3.35 -13.57
CA PRO A 597 -29.33 -3.33 -12.16
C PRO A 597 -30.71 -2.67 -12.07
N GLY A 598 -31.73 -3.42 -12.51
CA GLY A 598 -33.11 -3.09 -12.21
C GLY A 598 -33.45 -3.48 -10.77
N THR A 599 -33.98 -2.50 -10.03
CA THR A 599 -34.55 -2.50 -8.66
C THR A 599 -33.58 -2.41 -7.48
#